data_AF-A0A420Q1P9-F1
#
_entry.id   AF-A0A420Q1P9-F1
#
_cell.length_a   1.000
_cell.length_b   1.000
_cell.length_c   1.000
_cell.angle_alpha   90.00
_cell.angle_beta   90.00
_cell.angle_gamma   90.00
#
_symmetry.space_group_name_H-M   'P 1'
#
loop_
_entity.id
_entity.type
_entity.pdbx_description
1 polymer ?
#
loop_
_entity_poly.entity_id
_entity_poly.type
_entity_poly.pdbx_seq_one_letter_code
_entity_poly.pdbx_strand_id
1 'polypeptide(L)'
;MPTLHEKKIQETSVPVGYFVENLPITPSKRKRGQTFQTNPHRMAQAAAYMSAKFESNSEGKDFKLCWKDKGGLTVGAEFVRFKEGVTKAQAIESAIVNWDKCERARVEKYNTELIIALARMRIVRFAREGTALPPYIPQELRVNNRTIKCNPTSDEFEEHYNIIKAVHEGLKGRKIGRPNHMII
;
A
#
# COMPACT_ATOMS: atom_id res chain seq x y z
N MET A 1 18.53 -15.29 -11.27
CA MET A 1 17.67 -15.27 -10.06
C MET A 1 16.55 -14.27 -10.31
N PRO A 2 15.30 -14.53 -9.87
CA PRO A 2 14.22 -13.58 -10.03
C PRO A 2 14.49 -12.31 -9.24
N THR A 3 13.94 -11.20 -9.72
CA THR A 3 14.02 -9.89 -9.08
C THR A 3 12.62 -9.46 -8.65
N LEU A 4 12.54 -8.83 -7.48
CA LEU A 4 11.27 -8.30 -7.01
C LEU A 4 11.02 -6.96 -7.68
N HIS A 5 9.99 -6.88 -8.53
CA HIS A 5 9.67 -5.65 -9.22
C HIS A 5 9.20 -4.54 -8.27
N GLU A 6 9.55 -3.30 -8.62
CA GLU A 6 9.01 -2.10 -7.97
C GLU A 6 7.51 -2.00 -8.21
N LYS A 7 6.80 -1.53 -7.19
CA LYS A 7 5.33 -1.39 -7.23
C LYS A 7 4.95 -0.19 -8.07
N LYS A 8 3.97 -0.36 -8.96
CA LYS A 8 3.36 0.73 -9.72
C LYS A 8 2.29 1.43 -8.89
N ILE A 9 1.97 2.68 -9.23
CA ILE A 9 0.92 3.42 -8.53
C ILE A 9 -0.43 2.69 -8.55
N GLN A 10 -0.79 2.06 -9.67
CA GLN A 10 -2.04 1.33 -9.82
C GLN A 10 -2.10 0.08 -8.93
N GLU A 11 -0.95 -0.47 -8.56
CA GLU A 11 -0.85 -1.64 -7.66
C GLU A 11 -0.94 -1.23 -6.19
N THR A 12 -0.78 0.06 -5.89
CA THR A 12 -0.70 0.56 -4.52
C THR A 12 -1.78 1.56 -4.17
N SER A 13 -2.57 2.01 -5.15
CA SER A 13 -3.51 3.10 -4.98
C SER A 13 -4.65 3.02 -6.00
N VAL A 14 -5.82 3.50 -5.60
CA VAL A 14 -7.06 3.43 -6.40
C VAL A 14 -7.57 4.83 -6.74
N PRO A 15 -8.03 5.09 -7.99
CA PRO A 15 -8.51 6.40 -8.42
C PRO A 15 -9.95 6.65 -7.94
N VAL A 16 -10.10 7.07 -6.68
CA VAL A 16 -11.40 7.25 -6.00
C VAL A 16 -11.81 8.72 -5.82
N GLY A 17 -10.96 9.64 -6.23
CA GLY A 17 -11.25 11.07 -6.19
C GLY A 17 -10.76 11.82 -7.42
N TYR A 18 -10.95 13.13 -7.40
CA TYR A 18 -10.44 14.09 -8.37
C TYR A 18 -9.99 15.37 -7.66
N PHE A 19 -9.11 16.13 -8.31
CA PHE A 19 -8.68 17.43 -7.77
C PHE A 19 -9.72 18.51 -8.02
N VAL A 20 -10.10 19.24 -6.97
CA VAL A 20 -11.10 20.33 -7.07
C VAL A 20 -10.53 21.57 -7.76
N GLU A 21 -9.22 21.75 -7.68
CA GLU A 21 -8.49 22.85 -8.30
C GLU A 21 -7.11 22.40 -8.78
N ASN A 22 -6.37 23.29 -9.44
CA ASN A 22 -4.99 23.01 -9.85
C ASN A 22 -4.09 22.90 -8.62
N LEU A 23 -3.36 21.79 -8.49
CA LEU A 23 -2.42 21.62 -7.38
C LEU A 23 -1.27 22.64 -7.46
N PRO A 24 -0.75 23.09 -6.30
CA PRO A 24 0.36 24.02 -6.27
C PRO A 24 1.59 23.46 -7.02
N ILE A 25 2.28 24.34 -7.72
CA ILE A 25 3.59 24.04 -8.31
C ILE A 25 4.62 23.80 -7.21
N THR A 26 5.59 22.92 -7.46
CA THR A 26 6.65 22.67 -6.48
C THR A 26 7.54 23.90 -6.32
N PRO A 27 8.17 24.10 -5.14
CA PRO A 27 9.08 25.23 -4.90
C PRO A 27 10.17 25.36 -5.96
N SER A 28 10.71 24.23 -6.43
CA SER A 28 11.74 24.20 -7.49
C SER A 28 11.23 24.64 -8.87
N LYS A 29 9.94 24.43 -9.17
CA LYS A 29 9.32 24.94 -10.40
C LYS A 29 9.03 26.43 -10.29
N ARG A 30 8.56 26.88 -9.12
CA ARG A 30 8.35 28.31 -8.82
C ARG A 30 9.65 29.11 -8.94
N LYS A 31 10.77 28.58 -8.42
CA LYS A 31 12.11 29.18 -8.56
C LYS A 31 12.58 29.29 -10.01
N ARG A 32 12.08 28.44 -10.91
CA ARG A 32 12.37 28.47 -12.35
C ARG A 32 11.43 29.38 -13.15
N GLY A 33 10.65 30.24 -12.47
CA GLY A 33 9.75 31.20 -13.11
C GLY A 33 8.40 30.62 -13.54
N GLN A 34 8.12 29.34 -13.27
CA GLN A 34 6.79 28.78 -13.53
C GLN A 34 5.80 29.37 -12.52
N THR A 35 4.67 29.88 -13.01
CA THR A 35 3.61 30.49 -12.17
C THR A 35 2.31 29.67 -12.14
N PHE A 36 2.11 28.77 -13.10
CA PHE A 36 0.92 27.93 -13.23
C PHE A 36 1.25 26.44 -13.39
N GLN A 37 0.33 25.56 -13.00
CA GLN A 37 0.48 24.12 -13.13
C GLN A 37 0.38 23.70 -14.61
N THR A 38 1.41 23.01 -15.12
CA THR A 38 1.43 22.47 -16.50
C THR A 38 1.33 20.96 -16.55
N ASN A 39 1.41 20.26 -15.41
CA ASN A 39 1.25 18.81 -15.39
C ASN A 39 -0.24 18.46 -15.44
N PRO A 40 -0.75 17.81 -16.51
CA PRO A 40 -2.16 17.46 -16.64
C PRO A 40 -2.64 16.53 -15.52
N HIS A 41 -1.75 15.77 -14.89
CA HIS A 41 -2.07 14.90 -13.75
C HIS A 41 -2.20 15.64 -12.42
N ARG A 42 -1.97 16.96 -12.41
CA ARG A 42 -2.07 17.84 -11.24
C ARG A 42 -3.04 19.00 -11.46
N MET A 43 -3.75 19.00 -12.58
CA MET A 43 -4.76 20.01 -12.89
C MET A 43 -6.09 19.65 -12.24
N ALA A 44 -6.98 20.64 -12.12
CA ALA A 44 -8.35 20.43 -11.71
C ALA A 44 -9.01 19.33 -12.55
N GLN A 45 -9.92 18.56 -11.94
CA GLN A 45 -10.59 17.39 -12.50
C GLN A 45 -9.69 16.18 -12.80
N ALA A 46 -8.36 16.29 -12.65
CA ALA A 46 -7.49 15.12 -12.77
C ALA A 46 -7.72 14.13 -11.63
N ALA A 47 -7.50 12.84 -11.90
CA ALA A 47 -7.74 11.77 -10.94
C ALA A 47 -6.80 11.85 -9.72
N ALA A 48 -7.39 11.75 -8.53
CA ALA A 48 -6.69 11.58 -7.27
C ALA A 48 -6.76 10.12 -6.82
N TYR A 49 -5.60 9.57 -6.45
CA TYR A 49 -5.44 8.18 -6.07
C TYR A 49 -5.32 8.05 -4.55
N MET A 50 -6.11 7.18 -3.93
CA MET A 50 -6.00 6.87 -2.50
C MET A 50 -5.16 5.61 -2.30
N SER A 51 -4.23 5.65 -1.34
CA SER A 51 -3.59 4.49 -0.74
C SER A 51 -3.91 4.41 0.75
N ALA A 52 -4.12 3.20 1.25
CA ALA A 52 -4.17 2.88 2.67
C ALA A 52 -2.91 2.08 3.04
N LYS A 53 -2.27 2.43 4.15
CA LYS A 53 -1.10 1.72 4.66
C LYS A 53 -0.97 1.85 6.17
N PHE A 54 -0.28 0.89 6.77
CA PHE A 54 0.24 1.01 8.12
C PHE A 54 1.69 1.49 8.08
N GLU A 55 2.01 2.52 8.87
CA GLU A 55 3.37 3.00 9.04
C GLU A 55 3.85 2.74 10.46
N SER A 56 5.04 2.16 10.61
CA SER A 56 5.64 1.97 11.93
C SER A 56 5.97 3.31 12.59
N ASN A 57 5.69 3.41 13.88
CA ASN A 57 6.04 4.54 14.74
C ASN A 57 6.64 4.04 16.07
N SER A 58 6.87 4.94 17.03
CA SER A 58 7.44 4.60 18.35
C SER A 58 6.50 3.76 19.24
N GLU A 59 5.21 3.74 18.95
CA GLU A 59 4.16 3.10 19.76
C GLU A 59 3.57 1.85 19.10
N GLY A 60 4.00 1.51 17.88
CA GLY A 60 3.45 0.44 17.07
C GLY A 60 3.32 0.82 15.59
N LYS A 61 2.11 0.70 15.05
CA LYS A 61 1.79 1.03 13.65
C LYS A 61 0.55 1.92 13.58
N ASP A 62 0.66 3.00 12.79
CA ASP A 62 -0.45 3.90 12.52
C ASP A 62 -1.09 3.61 11.18
N PHE A 63 -2.42 3.52 11.18
CA PHE A 63 -3.18 3.50 9.94
C PHE A 63 -3.19 4.89 9.30
N LYS A 64 -2.67 4.99 8.07
CA LYS A 64 -2.62 6.24 7.30
C LYS A 64 -3.26 6.09 5.94
N LEU A 65 -4.05 7.11 5.61
CA LEU A 65 -4.57 7.35 4.28
C LEU A 65 -3.70 8.41 3.60
N CYS A 66 -3.23 8.11 2.39
CA CYS A 66 -2.47 9.07 1.60
C CYS A 66 -3.14 9.26 0.24
N TRP A 67 -3.23 10.51 -0.19
CA TRP A 67 -3.63 10.85 -1.55
C TRP A 67 -2.40 11.05 -2.43
N LYS A 68 -2.50 10.64 -3.68
CA LYS A 68 -1.43 10.73 -4.67
C LYS A 68 -1.98 11.22 -6.01
N ASP A 69 -1.13 11.88 -6.78
CA ASP A 69 -1.38 12.10 -8.21
C ASP A 69 -1.08 10.83 -9.02
N LYS A 70 -1.37 10.88 -10.33
CA LYS A 70 -1.06 9.76 -11.24
C LYS A 70 0.45 9.46 -11.35
N GLY A 71 1.30 10.42 -11.03
CA GLY A 71 2.76 10.25 -10.96
C GLY A 71 3.24 9.58 -9.67
N GLY A 72 2.34 9.29 -8.73
CA GLY A 72 2.65 8.66 -7.45
C GLY A 72 3.14 9.63 -6.36
N LEU A 73 3.12 10.94 -6.62
CA LEU A 73 3.51 11.94 -5.64
C LEU A 73 2.36 12.26 -4.69
N THR A 74 2.66 12.40 -3.40
CA THR A 74 1.67 12.73 -2.36
C THR A 74 1.01 14.08 -2.60
N VAL A 75 -0.28 14.16 -2.28
CA VAL A 75 -1.14 15.34 -2.38
C VAL A 75 -1.91 15.53 -1.07
N GLY A 76 -2.17 16.79 -0.72
CA GLY A 76 -3.01 17.15 0.43
C GLY A 76 -4.47 16.76 0.21
N ALA A 77 -5.14 16.31 1.28
CA ALA A 77 -6.54 15.89 1.23
C ALA A 77 -7.49 17.05 0.93
N GLU A 78 -7.09 18.28 1.26
CA GLU A 78 -7.82 19.53 1.02
C GLU A 78 -8.09 19.80 -0.47
N PHE A 79 -7.24 19.27 -1.36
CA PHE A 79 -7.40 19.43 -2.80
C PHE A 79 -8.26 18.34 -3.44
N VAL A 80 -8.76 17.38 -2.67
CA VAL A 80 -9.40 16.17 -3.22
C VAL A 80 -10.88 16.12 -2.85
N ARG A 81 -11.70 15.80 -3.86
CA ARG A 81 -13.10 15.41 -3.66
C ARG A 81 -13.31 13.98 -4.16
N PHE A 82 -14.11 13.21 -3.43
CA PHE A 82 -14.49 11.86 -3.85
C PHE A 82 -15.31 11.92 -5.14
N LYS A 83 -15.19 10.88 -5.96
CA LYS A 83 -16.08 10.68 -7.11
C LYS A 83 -17.53 10.56 -6.64
N GLU A 84 -18.45 10.92 -7.53
CA GLU A 84 -19.88 10.80 -7.25
C GLU A 84 -20.24 9.35 -6.87
N GLY A 85 -21.07 9.20 -5.82
CA GLY A 85 -21.46 7.90 -5.28
C GLY A 85 -20.38 7.16 -4.47
N VAL A 86 -19.14 7.66 -4.39
CA VAL A 86 -18.07 7.02 -3.62
C VAL A 86 -18.01 7.59 -2.21
N THR A 87 -18.33 6.76 -1.23
CA THR A 87 -18.15 7.10 0.19
C THR A 87 -16.68 6.94 0.60
N LYS A 88 -16.29 7.63 1.68
CA LYS A 88 -14.95 7.47 2.28
C LYS A 88 -14.68 6.02 2.68
N ALA A 89 -15.67 5.30 3.22
CA ALA A 89 -15.52 3.90 3.61
C ALA A 89 -15.23 3.00 2.40
N GLN A 90 -16.01 3.12 1.32
CA GLN A 90 -15.79 2.38 0.08
C GLN A 90 -14.43 2.70 -0.56
N ALA A 91 -13.99 3.96 -0.48
CA ALA A 91 -12.68 4.37 -0.97
C ALA A 91 -11.52 3.70 -0.20
N ILE A 92 -11.63 3.63 1.13
CA ILE A 92 -10.64 2.97 1.99
C ILE A 92 -10.63 1.46 1.71
N GLU A 93 -11.80 0.82 1.71
CA GLU A 93 -11.96 -0.60 1.40
C GLU A 93 -11.34 -0.93 0.04
N SER A 94 -11.67 -0.15 -0.99
CA SER A 94 -11.10 -0.33 -2.34
C SER A 94 -9.57 -0.21 -2.35
N ALA A 95 -9.01 0.72 -1.57
CA ALA A 95 -7.56 0.89 -1.47
C ALA A 95 -6.88 -0.32 -0.80
N ILE A 96 -7.46 -0.84 0.29
CA ILE A 96 -6.94 -2.02 1.01
C ILE A 96 -7.03 -3.26 0.11
N VAL A 97 -8.20 -3.53 -0.47
CA VAL A 97 -8.43 -4.69 -1.35
C VAL A 97 -7.48 -4.67 -2.54
N ASN A 98 -7.27 -3.51 -3.17
CA ASN A 98 -6.35 -3.38 -4.30
C ASN A 98 -4.91 -3.66 -3.89
N TRP A 99 -4.44 -3.07 -2.77
CA TRP A 99 -3.09 -3.32 -2.26
C TRP A 99 -2.88 -4.81 -1.96
N ASP A 100 -3.80 -5.44 -1.24
CA ASP A 100 -3.65 -6.84 -0.81
C ASP A 100 -3.66 -7.80 -2.00
N LYS A 101 -4.53 -7.56 -2.97
CA LYS A 101 -4.58 -8.33 -4.22
C LYS A 101 -3.26 -8.23 -4.98
N CYS A 102 -2.76 -7.00 -5.17
CA CYS A 102 -1.54 -6.76 -5.92
C CYS A 102 -0.30 -7.27 -5.18
N GLU A 103 -0.21 -7.09 -3.86
CA GLU A 103 0.92 -7.57 -3.07
C GLU A 103 0.97 -9.09 -3.01
N ARG A 104 -0.19 -9.74 -2.85
CA ARG A 104 -0.29 -11.21 -2.91
C ARG A 104 0.22 -11.74 -4.24
N ALA A 105 -0.27 -11.20 -5.36
CA ALA A 105 0.15 -11.61 -6.69
C ALA A 105 1.67 -11.38 -6.93
N ARG A 106 2.19 -10.23 -6.47
CA ARG A 106 3.60 -9.88 -6.60
C ARG A 106 4.50 -10.82 -5.80
N VAL A 107 4.16 -11.10 -4.55
CA VAL A 107 4.92 -12.01 -3.68
C VAL A 107 4.84 -13.45 -4.17
N GLU A 108 3.65 -13.91 -4.56
CA GLU A 108 3.42 -15.25 -5.09
C GLU A 108 4.23 -15.50 -6.36
N LYS A 109 4.20 -14.54 -7.31
CA LYS A 109 4.98 -14.62 -8.55
C LYS A 109 6.48 -14.73 -8.24
N TYR A 110 7.01 -13.85 -7.40
CA TYR A 110 8.42 -13.87 -7.03
C TYR A 110 8.84 -15.19 -6.36
N ASN A 111 8.07 -15.64 -5.36
CA ASN A 111 8.37 -16.87 -4.63
C ASN A 111 8.32 -18.10 -5.55
N THR A 112 7.35 -18.15 -6.46
CA THR A 112 7.23 -19.22 -7.45
C THR A 112 8.41 -19.25 -8.41
N GLU A 113 8.77 -18.11 -8.99
CA GLU A 113 9.93 -17.99 -9.89
C GLU A 113 11.24 -18.36 -9.17
N LEU A 114 11.37 -18.01 -7.89
CA LEU A 114 12.53 -18.34 -7.07
C LEU A 114 12.67 -19.85 -6.89
N ILE A 115 11.58 -20.52 -6.51
CA ILE A 115 11.56 -21.97 -6.31
C ILE A 115 11.89 -22.68 -7.63
N ILE A 116 11.29 -22.24 -8.75
CA ILE A 116 11.56 -22.81 -10.08
C ILE A 116 13.03 -22.63 -10.46
N ALA A 117 13.59 -21.43 -10.29
CA ALA A 117 14.99 -21.16 -10.60
C ALA A 117 15.94 -22.04 -9.78
N LEU A 118 15.66 -22.18 -8.47
CA LEU A 118 16.45 -23.02 -7.58
C LEU A 118 16.35 -24.51 -7.96
N ALA A 119 15.15 -24.99 -8.26
CA ALA A 119 14.94 -26.37 -8.72
C ALA A 119 15.72 -26.65 -10.02
N ARG A 120 15.67 -25.75 -11.00
CA ARG A 120 16.44 -25.88 -12.25
C ARG A 120 17.95 -25.95 -11.99
N MET A 121 18.47 -25.09 -11.12
CA MET A 121 19.90 -25.11 -10.77
C MET A 121 20.30 -26.41 -10.04
N ARG A 122 19.44 -26.97 -9.19
CA ARG A 122 19.67 -28.28 -8.56
C ARG A 122 19.74 -29.40 -9.59
N ILE A 123 18.82 -29.43 -10.56
CA ILE A 123 18.80 -30.44 -11.63
C ILE A 123 20.08 -30.37 -12.46
N VAL A 124 20.47 -29.16 -12.89
CA VAL A 124 21.70 -28.96 -13.67
C VAL A 124 22.93 -29.44 -12.90
N ARG A 125 22.98 -29.16 -11.58
CA ARG A 125 24.09 -29.60 -10.73
C ARG A 125 24.12 -31.12 -10.58
N PHE A 126 22.98 -31.73 -10.26
CA PHE A 126 22.87 -33.18 -10.13
C PHE A 126 23.25 -33.91 -11.42
N ALA A 127 22.82 -33.39 -12.57
CA ALA A 127 23.19 -33.94 -13.87
C ALA A 127 24.70 -33.88 -14.15
N ARG A 128 25.40 -32.89 -13.59
CA ARG A 128 26.86 -32.75 -13.71
C ARG A 128 27.64 -33.65 -12.74
N GLU A 129 27.19 -33.75 -11.50
CA GLU A 129 27.87 -34.52 -10.45
C GLU A 129 27.58 -36.04 -10.57
N GLY A 130 26.46 -36.42 -11.18
CA GLY A 130 26.04 -37.81 -11.33
C GLY A 130 25.52 -38.42 -10.03
N THR A 131 25.40 -39.74 -10.00
CA THR A 131 24.78 -40.49 -8.88
C THR A 131 25.79 -41.26 -8.03
N ALA A 132 27.09 -41.06 -8.29
CA ALA A 132 28.16 -41.80 -7.59
C ALA A 132 28.31 -41.37 -6.12
N LEU A 133 27.96 -40.11 -5.80
CA LEU A 133 27.94 -39.58 -4.44
C LEU A 133 26.50 -39.38 -3.97
N PRO A 134 26.24 -39.45 -2.64
CA PRO A 134 24.94 -39.11 -2.09
C PRO A 134 24.48 -37.71 -2.52
N PRO A 135 23.18 -37.52 -2.81
CA PRO A 135 22.67 -36.23 -3.23
C PRO A 135 22.88 -35.18 -2.14
N TYR A 136 23.62 -34.12 -2.48
CA TYR A 136 23.87 -32.98 -1.61
C TYR A 136 23.23 -31.73 -2.22
N ILE A 137 22.45 -30.99 -1.42
CA ILE A 137 21.91 -29.68 -1.81
C ILE A 137 22.71 -28.59 -1.09
N PRO A 138 23.56 -27.87 -1.84
CA PRO A 138 24.31 -26.71 -1.34
C PRO A 138 23.39 -25.62 -0.82
N GLN A 139 23.90 -24.84 0.14
CA GLN A 139 23.14 -23.80 0.81
C GLN A 139 22.61 -22.74 -0.18
N GLU A 140 23.38 -22.36 -1.19
CA GLU A 140 23.02 -21.39 -2.22
C GLU A 140 21.85 -21.84 -3.12
N LEU A 141 21.60 -23.16 -3.18
CA LEU A 141 20.49 -23.76 -3.92
C LEU A 141 19.28 -24.05 -3.02
N ARG A 142 19.37 -23.78 -1.72
CA ARG A 142 18.24 -23.90 -0.80
C ARG A 142 17.33 -22.67 -0.91
N VAL A 143 16.04 -22.88 -0.66
CA VAL A 143 15.01 -21.83 -0.66
C VAL A 143 15.09 -20.99 0.63
N ASN A 144 15.59 -21.58 1.72
CA ASN A 144 15.61 -21.08 3.10
C ASN A 144 15.72 -19.55 3.21
N ASN A 145 14.77 -18.92 3.91
CA ASN A 145 14.68 -17.49 4.20
C ASN A 145 14.73 -16.53 2.99
N ARG A 146 14.64 -17.04 1.75
CA ARG A 146 14.66 -16.22 0.53
C ARG A 146 13.28 -15.93 -0.02
N THR A 147 12.26 -16.64 0.46
CA THR A 147 10.87 -16.33 0.16
C THR A 147 10.43 -15.09 0.91
N ILE A 148 9.62 -14.27 0.25
CA ILE A 148 9.04 -13.07 0.84
C ILE A 148 7.74 -13.46 1.54
N LYS A 149 7.55 -13.00 2.77
CA LYS A 149 6.26 -13.08 3.47
C LYS A 149 5.34 -11.98 2.91
N CYS A 150 4.14 -12.36 2.48
CA CYS A 150 3.10 -11.40 2.16
C CYS A 150 2.49 -10.91 3.48
N ASN A 151 2.45 -9.59 3.68
CA ASN A 151 1.78 -8.95 4.82
C ASN A 151 0.59 -8.13 4.28
N PRO A 152 -0.62 -8.70 4.26
CA PRO A 152 -1.83 -7.99 3.87
C PRO A 152 -2.13 -6.83 4.83
N THR A 153 -2.60 -5.72 4.27
CA THR A 153 -3.14 -4.60 5.03
C THR A 153 -4.43 -4.99 5.74
N SER A 154 -5.23 -5.92 5.18
CA SER A 154 -6.43 -6.46 5.84
C SER A 154 -6.14 -7.07 7.21
N ASP A 155 -5.03 -7.80 7.33
CA ASP A 155 -4.67 -8.51 8.56
C ASP A 155 -4.32 -7.51 9.67
N GLU A 156 -3.62 -6.43 9.32
CA GLU A 156 -3.28 -5.35 10.25
C GLU A 156 -4.48 -4.45 10.56
N PHE A 157 -5.43 -4.33 9.62
CA PHE A 157 -6.64 -3.52 9.79
C PHE A 157 -7.59 -4.10 10.85
N GLU A 158 -7.68 -5.42 10.96
CA GLU A 158 -8.50 -6.10 11.97
C GLU A 158 -8.03 -5.76 13.40
N GLU A 159 -6.71 -5.81 13.64
CA GLU A 159 -6.12 -5.42 14.92
C GLU A 159 -6.43 -3.96 15.25
N HIS A 160 -6.24 -3.06 14.28
CA HIS A 160 -6.54 -1.63 14.43
C HIS A 160 -8.01 -1.36 14.73
N TYR A 161 -8.92 -2.07 14.05
CA TYR A 161 -10.36 -1.96 14.28
C TYR A 161 -10.74 -2.36 15.71
N ASN A 162 -10.19 -3.46 16.21
CA ASN A 162 -10.47 -3.96 17.56
C ASN A 162 -10.04 -2.95 18.64
N ILE A 163 -8.89 -2.28 18.45
CA ILE A 163 -8.43 -1.21 19.36
C ILE A 163 -9.41 -0.02 19.33
N ILE A 164 -9.76 0.48 18.13
CA ILE A 164 -10.68 1.62 17.99
C ILE A 164 -12.06 1.29 18.58
N LYS A 165 -12.55 0.08 18.36
CA LYS A 165 -13.83 -0.39 18.90
C LYS A 165 -13.83 -0.39 20.42
N ALA A 166 -12.78 -0.90 21.06
CA ALA A 166 -12.65 -0.90 22.52
C ALA A 166 -12.64 0.54 23.09
N VAL A 167 -11.94 1.47 22.42
CA VAL A 167 -11.96 2.90 22.78
C VAL A 167 -13.37 3.48 22.65
N HIS A 168 -14.07 3.20 21.54
CA HIS A 168 -15.44 3.65 21.32
C HIS A 168 -16.40 3.16 22.42
N GLU A 169 -16.33 1.88 22.77
CA GLU A 169 -17.15 1.28 23.84
C GLU A 169 -16.86 1.91 25.21
N GLY A 170 -15.58 2.10 25.54
CA GLY A 170 -15.15 2.78 26.77
C GLY A 170 -15.64 4.22 26.87
N LEU A 171 -15.64 4.97 25.76
CA LEU A 171 -16.14 6.35 25.71
C LEU A 171 -17.67 6.41 25.82
N LYS A 172 -18.38 5.50 25.14
CA LYS A 172 -19.85 5.41 25.19
C LYS A 172 -20.35 5.24 26.62
N GLY A 173 -19.66 4.44 27.43
CA GLY A 173 -19.99 4.26 28.86
C GLY A 173 -19.83 5.52 29.71
N ARG A 174 -19.00 6.48 29.29
CA ARG A 174 -18.63 7.66 30.11
C ARG A 174 -19.48 8.91 29.88
N LYS A 175 -20.41 8.93 28.90
CA LYS A 175 -21.33 10.06 28.59
C LYS A 175 -20.65 11.45 28.52
N ILE A 176 -19.39 11.52 28.08
CA ILE A 176 -18.59 12.77 28.08
C ILE A 176 -19.13 13.80 27.05
N GLY A 177 -19.85 13.35 26.02
CA GLY A 177 -20.20 14.14 24.84
C GLY A 177 -21.55 14.87 24.84
N ARG A 178 -22.16 15.20 25.99
CA ARG A 178 -23.35 16.09 26.02
C ARG A 178 -23.03 17.43 26.67
N PRO A 179 -22.34 18.34 25.97
CA PRO A 179 -22.01 19.66 26.52
C PRO A 179 -23.23 20.57 26.78
N ASN A 180 -24.45 20.19 26.38
CA ASN A 180 -25.68 20.92 26.70
C ASN A 180 -26.81 19.96 27.08
N HIS A 181 -27.01 19.68 28.37
CA HIS A 181 -28.39 19.70 28.91
C HIS A 181 -28.69 21.17 29.17
N MET A 182 -29.13 21.89 28.13
CA MET A 182 -29.78 23.17 28.37
C MET A 182 -31.15 22.86 28.96
N ILE A 183 -31.30 23.35 30.19
CA ILE A 183 -32.50 23.63 30.95
C ILE A 183 -33.62 24.13 30.01
N ILE A 184 -34.75 23.42 29.98
CA ILE A 184 -36.10 23.99 30.00
C ILE A 184 -36.93 23.13 30.94
#